data_AF-A0A857EZ63-F1
#
_entry.id   AF-A0A857EZ63-F1
#
_cell.length_a   1.000
_cell.length_b   1.000
_cell.length_c   1.000
_cell.angle_alpha   90.00
_cell.angle_beta   90.00
_cell.angle_gamma   90.00
#
_symmetry.space_group_name_H-M   'P 1'
#
loop_
_entity.id
_entity.type
_entity.pdbx_description
1 polymer ?
#
loop_
_entity_poly.entity_id
_entity_poly.type
_entity_poly.pdbx_seq_one_letter_code
_entity_poly.pdbx_strand_id
1 'polypeptide(L)'
;MKRALTLIGMLFATCLAGSITAANATEYPLPPANSRLIGENTTYTVPNDGRPLEAIAADYKIGLLGMLEANPGADPYLPLPGSVLTIPTQMLLPDTPREGIVINLAELRLYYYPKDQNKVIVYPIGIGQLGRNTPTMTTSVSQKIPNPTWTPTANIRKHYLADGVTLPAVVPAGPENPMGLFAMRLAAGGGEYLIHGTNANFGIGMRVSSGCIRLRPGDIEALFKSVPKGTRVQIINEPVKYSVEPDGKRYVEVHQPLSRVDSDDPQTMPIAISSSLQKFINDGQTDAQVVQEAIVRRAGMPVIVTVGETAPAQAPAAVAPQGEQQAQPQTEEPSAEPAIPKLVQPGPVYSAAN
;
A
#
# COMPACT_ATOMS: atom_id res chain seq x y z
N MET A 1 58.44 -29.60 -39.15
CA MET A 1 57.23 -30.46 -39.14
C MET A 1 56.45 -30.13 -37.89
N LYS A 2 55.40 -29.29 -38.02
CA LYS A 2 53.95 -29.62 -38.02
C LYS A 2 53.35 -29.71 -36.59
N ARG A 3 52.64 -28.65 -36.16
CA ARG A 3 51.17 -28.54 -35.87
C ARG A 3 50.78 -29.09 -34.47
N ALA A 4 50.44 -28.23 -33.51
CA ALA A 4 49.11 -27.64 -33.22
C ALA A 4 48.12 -28.62 -32.58
N LEU A 5 47.67 -28.33 -31.35
CA LEU A 5 46.25 -28.44 -30.95
C LEU A 5 45.95 -27.67 -29.65
N THR A 6 45.00 -26.75 -29.78
CA THR A 6 44.21 -26.04 -28.77
C THR A 6 43.37 -26.99 -27.91
N LEU A 7 43.22 -26.69 -26.62
CA LEU A 7 42.01 -27.05 -25.87
C LEU A 7 41.56 -25.87 -24.99
N ILE A 8 40.41 -25.33 -25.35
CA ILE A 8 39.64 -24.32 -24.63
C ILE A 8 38.88 -25.04 -23.53
N GLY A 9 39.11 -24.68 -22.26
CA GLY A 9 38.31 -25.10 -21.13
C GLY A 9 37.34 -23.99 -20.72
N MET A 10 36.09 -24.08 -21.18
CA MET A 10 34.96 -23.33 -20.63
C MET A 10 34.79 -23.70 -19.15
N LEU A 11 34.89 -22.72 -18.24
CA LEU A 11 34.38 -22.89 -16.88
C LEU A 11 33.02 -22.21 -16.78
N PHE A 12 32.05 -23.03 -16.40
CA PHE A 12 30.61 -22.77 -16.37
C PHE A 12 30.22 -21.59 -15.48
N ALA A 13 29.29 -20.80 -16.01
CA ALA A 13 28.50 -19.82 -15.28
C ALA A 13 27.70 -20.49 -14.16
N THR A 14 27.91 -20.05 -12.93
CA THR A 14 27.06 -20.42 -11.79
C THR A 14 25.75 -19.64 -11.87
N CYS A 15 24.67 -20.36 -12.15
CA CYS A 15 23.31 -19.89 -12.04
C CYS A 15 23.01 -19.44 -10.60
N LEU A 16 22.75 -18.15 -10.42
CA LEU A 16 22.18 -17.60 -9.19
C LEU A 16 20.70 -18.01 -9.14
N ALA A 17 20.41 -19.19 -8.60
CA ALA A 17 19.05 -19.59 -8.28
C ALA A 17 18.56 -18.70 -7.13
N GLY A 18 17.74 -17.71 -7.47
CA GLY A 18 17.01 -16.88 -6.50
C GLY A 18 16.19 -17.79 -5.61
N SER A 19 16.63 -17.94 -4.36
CA SER A 19 15.86 -18.64 -3.33
C SER A 19 14.65 -17.75 -3.02
N ILE A 20 13.45 -18.22 -3.37
CA ILE A 20 12.19 -17.62 -2.92
C ILE A 20 12.15 -17.81 -1.40
N THR A 21 12.53 -16.78 -0.65
CA THR A 21 12.40 -16.79 0.79
C THR A 21 10.92 -16.65 1.12
N ALA A 22 10.44 -17.56 1.97
CA ALA A 22 9.09 -17.57 2.49
C ALA A 22 8.73 -16.22 3.14
N ALA A 23 7.46 -15.82 2.98
CA ALA A 23 6.76 -14.68 3.58
C ALA A 23 7.49 -13.99 4.75
N ASN A 24 8.40 -13.06 4.43
CA ASN A 24 8.88 -12.08 5.37
C ASN A 24 8.10 -10.78 5.15
N ALA A 25 7.79 -10.07 6.23
CA ALA A 25 7.32 -8.70 6.15
C ALA A 25 8.40 -7.82 5.49
N THR A 26 8.02 -6.69 4.88
CA THR A 26 9.03 -5.79 4.31
C THR A 26 9.76 -5.07 5.43
N GLU A 27 10.91 -5.63 5.82
CA GLU A 27 11.80 -5.07 6.83
C GLU A 27 12.83 -4.16 6.17
N TYR A 28 13.01 -2.97 6.73
CA TYR A 28 14.04 -2.02 6.32
C TYR A 28 14.95 -1.71 7.50
N PRO A 29 16.28 -1.64 7.30
CA PRO A 29 17.15 -1.06 8.31
C PRO A 29 16.73 0.38 8.58
N LEU A 30 16.72 0.79 9.84
CA LEU A 30 16.44 2.19 10.15
C LEU A 30 17.60 3.05 9.63
N PRO A 31 17.30 4.11 8.87
CA PRO A 31 18.31 5.07 8.45
C PRO A 31 18.76 5.89 9.67
N PRO A 32 19.86 6.66 9.57
CA PRO A 32 20.24 7.62 10.60
C PRO A 32 19.07 8.50 11.07
N ALA A 33 19.14 9.03 12.29
CA ALA A 33 18.03 9.80 12.88
C ALA A 33 17.63 11.04 12.04
N ASN A 34 18.58 11.60 11.29
CA ASN A 34 18.41 12.74 10.39
C ASN A 34 18.17 12.36 8.90
N SER A 35 17.85 11.10 8.62
CA SER A 35 17.50 10.60 7.28
C SER A 35 16.15 9.91 7.36
N ARG A 36 15.28 10.09 6.36
CA ARG A 36 13.96 9.44 6.33
C ARG A 36 13.77 8.51 5.14
N LEU A 37 14.66 8.57 4.14
CA LEU A 37 14.57 7.74 2.96
C LEU A 37 14.96 6.30 3.28
N ILE A 38 14.10 5.36 2.91
CA ILE A 38 14.33 3.92 3.03
C ILE A 38 13.94 3.21 1.75
N GLY A 39 14.57 2.05 1.51
CA GLY A 39 14.25 1.20 0.38
C GLY A 39 14.69 1.74 -0.97
N GLU A 40 14.44 0.94 -1.99
CA GLU A 40 14.72 1.25 -3.39
C GLU A 40 13.55 0.73 -4.23
N ASN A 41 13.11 1.50 -5.22
CA ASN A 41 12.09 1.04 -6.16
C ASN A 41 12.68 -0.02 -7.07
N THR A 42 11.85 -0.97 -7.48
CA THR A 42 12.23 -1.99 -8.47
C THR A 42 11.26 -1.97 -9.64
N THR A 43 11.59 -2.68 -10.71
CA THR A 43 10.71 -2.87 -11.85
C THR A 43 10.27 -4.32 -11.94
N TYR A 44 9.09 -4.52 -12.52
CA TYR A 44 8.51 -5.83 -12.75
C TYR A 44 7.92 -5.91 -14.15
N THR A 45 8.39 -6.84 -14.97
CA THR A 45 7.79 -7.12 -16.27
C THR A 45 6.61 -8.07 -16.09
N VAL A 46 5.43 -7.63 -16.52
CA VAL A 46 4.19 -8.40 -16.37
C VAL A 46 4.25 -9.67 -17.22
N PRO A 47 4.16 -10.87 -16.61
CA PRO A 47 4.09 -12.11 -17.36
C PRO A 47 2.71 -12.31 -18.00
N ASN A 48 2.63 -13.15 -19.02
CA ASN A 48 1.36 -13.54 -19.62
C ASN A 48 0.69 -14.68 -18.83
N ASP A 49 0.36 -14.44 -17.56
CA ASP A 49 -0.25 -15.43 -16.66
C ASP A 49 -1.66 -15.06 -16.15
N GLY A 50 -2.17 -13.91 -16.59
CA GLY A 50 -3.53 -13.45 -16.31
C GLY A 50 -3.79 -13.01 -14.87
N ARG A 51 -2.75 -12.83 -14.04
CA ARG A 51 -2.96 -12.40 -12.65
C ARG A 51 -3.36 -10.92 -12.57
N PRO A 52 -4.25 -10.53 -11.64
CA PRO A 52 -4.61 -9.14 -11.43
C PRO A 52 -3.47 -8.34 -10.76
N LEU A 53 -3.56 -7.01 -10.82
CA LEU A 53 -2.56 -6.13 -10.22
C LEU A 53 -2.43 -6.33 -8.72
N GLU A 54 -3.53 -6.63 -8.01
CA GLU A 54 -3.52 -6.91 -6.57
C GLU A 54 -2.69 -8.15 -6.23
N ALA A 55 -2.66 -9.18 -7.10
CA ALA A 55 -1.82 -10.36 -6.86
C ALA A 55 -0.34 -9.99 -6.93
N ILE A 56 0.05 -9.18 -7.92
CA ILE A 56 1.41 -8.64 -8.05
C ILE A 56 1.72 -7.76 -6.82
N ALA A 57 0.82 -6.85 -6.42
CA ALA A 57 0.99 -5.99 -5.26
C ALA A 57 1.23 -6.80 -3.97
N ALA A 58 0.49 -7.89 -3.78
CA ALA A 58 0.59 -8.76 -2.61
C ALA A 58 1.93 -9.50 -2.51
N ASP A 59 2.53 -9.88 -3.65
CA ASP A 59 3.86 -10.49 -3.72
C ASP A 59 4.93 -9.53 -3.19
N TYR A 60 4.80 -8.23 -3.51
CA TYR A 60 5.74 -7.18 -3.07
C TYR A 60 5.33 -6.44 -1.78
N LYS A 61 4.25 -6.87 -1.11
CA LYS A 61 3.69 -6.20 0.08
C LYS A 61 3.37 -4.72 -0.15
N ILE A 62 2.88 -4.40 -1.34
CA ILE A 62 2.34 -3.09 -1.67
C ILE A 62 0.81 -3.16 -1.61
N GLY A 63 0.17 -2.03 -1.30
CA GLY A 63 -1.29 -1.90 -1.36
C GLY A 63 -1.74 -1.57 -2.79
N LEU A 64 -2.93 -2.01 -3.19
CA LEU A 64 -3.42 -1.81 -4.56
C LEU A 64 -3.36 -0.35 -5.03
N LEU A 65 -3.87 0.60 -4.23
CA LEU A 65 -3.86 2.02 -4.62
C LEU A 65 -2.44 2.59 -4.75
N GLY A 66 -1.50 2.16 -3.90
CA GLY A 66 -0.09 2.56 -4.04
C GLY A 66 0.55 2.03 -5.33
N MET A 67 0.18 0.81 -5.76
CA MET A 67 0.59 0.29 -7.07
C MET A 67 0.02 1.13 -8.23
N LEU A 68 -1.24 1.55 -8.13
CA LEU A 68 -1.89 2.37 -9.16
C LEU A 68 -1.33 3.80 -9.22
N GLU A 69 -1.03 4.41 -8.07
CA GLU A 69 -0.34 5.71 -7.98
C GLU A 69 1.01 5.67 -8.71
N ALA A 70 1.79 4.61 -8.50
CA ALA A 70 3.09 4.43 -9.12
C ALA A 70 3.01 4.11 -10.63
N ASN A 71 1.89 3.53 -11.10
CA ASN A 71 1.74 3.01 -12.47
C ASN A 71 0.47 3.57 -13.16
N PRO A 72 0.52 4.81 -13.70
CA PRO A 72 -0.61 5.41 -14.39
C PRO A 72 -1.06 4.58 -15.59
N GLY A 73 -2.36 4.33 -15.68
CA GLY A 73 -2.97 3.55 -16.76
C GLY A 73 -2.81 2.03 -16.62
N ALA A 74 -2.19 1.52 -15.55
CA ALA A 74 -2.18 0.09 -15.29
C ALA A 74 -3.61 -0.42 -15.03
N ASP A 75 -4.00 -1.47 -15.75
CA ASP A 75 -5.28 -2.14 -15.55
C ASP A 75 -5.23 -2.94 -14.23
N PRO A 76 -6.11 -2.66 -13.24
CA PRO A 76 -6.11 -3.38 -11.98
C PRO A 76 -6.57 -4.84 -12.10
N TYR A 77 -7.37 -5.17 -13.12
CA TYR A 77 -7.91 -6.51 -13.35
C TYR A 77 -6.99 -7.38 -14.18
N LEU A 78 -6.40 -6.82 -15.24
CA LEU A 78 -5.52 -7.55 -16.15
C LEU A 78 -4.38 -6.66 -16.67
N PRO A 79 -3.30 -6.46 -15.89
CA PRO A 79 -2.12 -5.75 -16.35
C PRO A 79 -1.61 -6.29 -17.69
N LEU A 80 -1.24 -5.40 -18.60
CA LEU A 80 -0.83 -5.77 -19.96
C LEU A 80 0.44 -6.63 -19.94
N PRO A 81 0.44 -7.86 -20.47
CA PRO A 81 1.65 -8.68 -20.54
C PRO A 81 2.78 -7.98 -21.31
N GLY A 82 4.02 -8.10 -20.81
CA GLY A 82 5.20 -7.45 -21.36
C GLY A 82 5.38 -5.97 -20.97
N SER A 83 4.36 -5.34 -20.37
CA SER A 83 4.52 -3.99 -19.79
C SER A 83 5.43 -4.03 -18.56
N VAL A 84 6.04 -2.89 -18.24
CA VAL A 84 6.90 -2.73 -17.05
C VAL A 84 6.13 -1.94 -16.00
N LEU A 85 5.97 -2.54 -14.83
CA LEU A 85 5.46 -1.89 -13.63
C LEU A 85 6.62 -1.42 -12.76
N THR A 86 6.48 -0.25 -12.16
CA THR A 86 7.29 0.20 -11.03
C THR A 86 6.71 -0.36 -9.74
N ILE A 87 7.55 -0.99 -8.92
CA ILE A 87 7.21 -1.45 -7.58
C ILE A 87 7.70 -0.37 -6.58
N PRO A 88 6.79 0.37 -5.92
CA PRO A 88 7.13 1.53 -5.08
C PRO A 88 7.60 1.11 -3.67
N THR A 89 8.76 0.46 -3.59
CA THR A 89 9.38 -0.01 -2.34
C THR A 89 10.31 1.01 -1.68
N GLN A 90 10.60 2.13 -2.33
CA GLN A 90 11.27 3.30 -1.74
C GLN A 90 10.24 4.27 -1.15
N MET A 91 10.51 4.78 0.05
CA MET A 91 9.62 5.73 0.73
C MET A 91 10.37 6.58 1.76
N LEU A 92 9.79 7.71 2.13
CA LEU A 92 10.12 8.50 3.30
C LEU A 92 9.34 7.97 4.51
N LEU A 93 10.02 7.76 5.63
CA LEU A 93 9.34 7.51 6.91
C LEU A 93 8.48 8.71 7.31
N PRO A 94 7.31 8.53 7.96
CA PRO A 94 6.52 9.66 8.48
C PRO A 94 7.29 10.51 9.49
N ASP A 95 6.96 11.81 9.59
CA ASP A 95 7.62 12.74 10.53
C ASP A 95 7.05 12.58 11.95
N THR A 96 7.32 11.42 12.54
CA THR A 96 6.77 10.98 13.82
C THR A 96 7.88 10.30 14.63
N PRO A 97 7.71 10.15 15.96
CA PRO A 97 8.60 9.31 16.74
C PRO A 97 8.66 7.90 16.14
N ARG A 98 9.88 7.38 15.94
CA ARG A 98 10.14 6.01 15.45
C ARG A 98 9.92 4.99 16.57
N GLU A 99 8.69 4.93 17.07
CA GLU A 99 8.32 4.17 18.26
C GLU A 99 6.98 3.46 18.07
N GLY A 100 6.95 2.17 18.36
CA GLY A 100 5.72 1.38 18.32
C GLY A 100 5.14 1.35 16.92
N ILE A 101 3.85 1.58 16.79
CA ILE A 101 3.13 1.56 15.52
C ILE A 101 2.78 2.98 15.09
N VAL A 102 3.10 3.32 13.85
CA VAL A 102 2.63 4.52 13.16
C VAL A 102 1.82 4.07 11.95
N ILE A 103 0.59 4.55 11.83
CA ILE A 103 -0.29 4.28 10.69
C ILE A 103 -0.51 5.60 9.97
N ASN A 104 -0.15 5.67 8.68
CA ASN A 104 -0.50 6.81 7.85
C ASN A 104 -1.63 6.43 6.90
N LEU A 105 -2.80 7.04 7.13
CA LEU A 105 -4.01 6.70 6.39
C LEU A 105 -3.94 7.12 4.92
N ALA A 106 -3.24 8.22 4.60
CA ALA A 106 -3.17 8.74 3.23
C ALA A 106 -2.41 7.81 2.27
N GLU A 107 -1.42 7.08 2.78
CA GLU A 107 -0.60 6.15 1.99
C GLU A 107 -0.93 4.67 2.26
N LEU A 108 -1.91 4.41 3.14
CA LEU A 108 -2.38 3.06 3.47
C LEU A 108 -1.25 2.13 3.93
N ARG A 109 -0.34 2.66 4.77
CA ARG A 109 0.77 1.92 5.37
C ARG A 109 0.75 1.97 6.89
N LEU A 110 1.19 0.87 7.49
CA LEU A 110 1.52 0.72 8.90
C LEU A 110 3.03 0.50 9.03
N TYR A 111 3.68 1.35 9.80
CA TYR A 111 5.08 1.28 10.18
C TYR A 111 5.16 0.74 11.61
N TYR A 112 5.88 -0.37 11.81
CA TYR A 112 6.20 -0.88 13.14
C TYR A 112 7.69 -0.72 13.41
N TYR A 113 8.01 -0.06 14.51
CA TYR A 113 9.34 0.13 15.05
C TYR A 113 9.50 -0.78 16.29
N PRO A 114 10.04 -2.00 16.13
CA PRO A 114 10.22 -2.90 17.26
C PRO A 114 11.20 -2.30 18.26
N LYS A 115 10.89 -2.44 19.55
CA LYS A 115 11.77 -1.95 20.61
C LYS A 115 13.15 -2.62 20.51
N ASP A 116 14.20 -1.83 20.72
CA ASP A 116 15.59 -2.28 20.76
C ASP A 116 16.09 -2.93 19.46
N GLN A 117 15.45 -2.65 18.33
CA GLN A 117 15.88 -3.11 17.00
C GLN A 117 16.06 -1.91 16.06
N ASN A 118 17.18 -1.88 15.32
CA ASN A 118 17.45 -0.82 14.34
C ASN A 118 16.78 -1.10 12.99
N LYS A 119 15.46 -1.34 13.02
CA LYS A 119 14.68 -1.64 11.82
C LYS A 119 13.26 -1.09 11.91
N VAL A 120 12.64 -0.94 10.76
CA VAL A 120 11.21 -0.63 10.61
C VAL A 120 10.59 -1.67 9.71
N ILE A 121 9.40 -2.13 10.09
CA ILE A 121 8.63 -3.09 9.30
C ILE A 121 7.42 -2.37 8.73
N VAL A 122 7.25 -2.43 7.42
CA VAL A 122 6.17 -1.73 6.72
C VAL A 122 5.14 -2.74 6.21
N TYR A 123 3.88 -2.49 6.54
CA TYR A 123 2.76 -3.32 6.11
C TYR A 123 1.76 -2.46 5.31
N PRO A 124 1.29 -2.92 4.15
CA PRO A 124 0.16 -2.31 3.49
C PRO A 124 -1.12 -2.64 4.28
N ILE A 125 -2.03 -1.68 4.39
CA ILE A 125 -3.25 -1.84 5.17
C ILE A 125 -4.50 -1.48 4.38
N GLY A 126 -5.62 -2.09 4.76
CA GLY A 126 -6.96 -1.60 4.41
C GLY A 126 -7.53 -0.77 5.55
N ILE A 127 -8.27 0.30 5.24
CA ILE A 127 -8.85 1.20 6.25
C ILE A 127 -10.35 1.37 6.06
N GLY A 128 -10.96 2.17 6.94
CA GLY A 128 -12.38 2.53 6.89
C GLY A 128 -12.82 3.08 5.53
N GLN A 129 -13.91 2.53 5.00
CA GLN A 129 -14.62 3.07 3.86
C GLN A 129 -15.21 4.44 4.20
N LEU A 130 -15.58 5.19 3.16
CA LEU A 130 -16.20 6.49 3.34
C LEU A 130 -17.49 6.39 4.19
N GLY A 131 -17.67 7.34 5.10
CA GLY A 131 -18.74 7.34 6.11
C GLY A 131 -18.47 6.44 7.32
N ARG A 132 -17.41 5.62 7.29
CA ARG A 132 -16.93 4.78 8.40
C ARG A 132 -15.41 4.89 8.53
N ASN A 133 -14.92 6.12 8.50
CA ASN A 133 -13.50 6.42 8.45
C ASN A 133 -12.75 5.89 9.69
N THR A 134 -11.54 5.40 9.48
CA THR A 134 -10.58 5.22 10.56
C THR A 134 -10.16 6.60 11.09
N PRO A 135 -10.32 6.90 12.39
CA PRO A 135 -9.96 8.21 12.94
C PRO A 135 -8.45 8.36 13.12
N THR A 136 -7.96 9.59 13.07
CA THR A 136 -6.62 9.94 13.58
C THR A 136 -6.63 9.96 15.10
N MET A 137 -5.57 9.45 15.72
CA MET A 137 -5.45 9.37 17.18
C MET A 137 -4.05 8.93 17.64
N THR A 138 -3.73 9.16 18.91
CA THR A 138 -2.64 8.45 19.61
C THR A 138 -3.26 7.55 20.69
N THR A 139 -2.89 6.28 20.69
CA THR A 139 -3.44 5.23 21.56
C THR A 139 -2.40 4.14 21.81
N SER A 140 -2.83 2.97 22.29
CA SER A 140 -1.99 1.79 22.47
C SER A 140 -2.76 0.50 22.19
N VAL A 141 -2.03 -0.60 22.02
CA VAL A 141 -2.61 -1.94 21.93
C VAL A 141 -3.11 -2.37 23.33
N SER A 142 -4.42 -2.40 23.54
CA SER A 142 -5.05 -2.75 24.83
C SER A 142 -5.21 -4.26 25.02
N GLN A 143 -5.42 -5.00 23.94
CA GLN A 143 -5.66 -6.44 23.96
C GLN A 143 -5.15 -7.10 22.68
N LYS A 144 -4.67 -8.34 22.82
CA LYS A 144 -4.30 -9.23 21.71
C LYS A 144 -5.22 -10.45 21.75
N ILE A 145 -5.93 -10.71 20.67
CA ILE A 145 -6.97 -11.73 20.56
C ILE A 145 -6.58 -12.71 19.44
N PRO A 146 -6.06 -13.91 19.77
CA PRO A 146 -5.94 -14.98 18.79
C PRO A 146 -7.33 -15.57 18.51
N ASN A 147 -7.58 -15.98 17.27
CA ASN A 147 -8.85 -16.56 16.82
C ASN A 147 -10.07 -15.73 17.27
N PRO A 148 -10.17 -14.45 16.86
CA PRO A 148 -11.22 -13.57 17.31
C PRO A 148 -12.60 -14.07 16.83
N THR A 149 -13.61 -13.92 17.68
CA THR A 149 -15.01 -13.89 17.22
C THR A 149 -15.34 -12.48 16.73
N TRP A 150 -16.26 -12.36 15.77
CA TRP A 150 -16.75 -11.06 15.32
C TRP A 150 -18.21 -10.85 15.75
N THR A 151 -18.47 -9.75 16.45
CA THR A 151 -19.82 -9.33 16.82
C THR A 151 -20.13 -8.05 16.04
N PRO A 152 -20.90 -8.13 14.93
CA PRO A 152 -21.25 -6.95 14.15
C PRO A 152 -21.98 -5.93 15.02
N THR A 153 -21.72 -4.63 14.83
CA THR A 153 -22.48 -3.58 15.54
C THR A 153 -23.91 -3.50 15.00
N ALA A 154 -24.82 -2.87 15.75
CA ALA A 154 -26.19 -2.66 15.29
C ALA A 154 -26.25 -1.92 13.94
N ASN A 155 -25.38 -0.93 13.75
CA ASN A 155 -25.27 -0.17 12.50
C ASN A 155 -24.77 -1.03 11.33
N ILE A 156 -23.80 -1.92 11.57
CA ILE A 156 -23.33 -2.87 10.56
C ILE A 156 -24.47 -3.82 10.17
N ARG A 157 -25.17 -4.42 11.15
CA ARG A 157 -26.32 -5.31 10.86
C ARG A 157 -27.41 -4.59 10.06
N LYS A 158 -27.74 -3.35 10.41
CA LYS A 158 -28.73 -2.54 9.69
C LYS A 158 -28.33 -2.32 8.22
N HIS A 159 -27.06 -2.03 7.95
CA HIS A 159 -26.58 -1.85 6.59
C HIS A 159 -26.64 -3.15 5.78
N TYR A 160 -26.10 -4.25 6.30
CA TYR A 160 -26.14 -5.53 5.60
C TYR A 160 -27.59 -5.98 5.36
N LEU A 161 -28.50 -5.72 6.30
CA LEU A 161 -29.93 -6.01 6.13
C LEU A 161 -30.56 -5.19 4.99
N ALA A 162 -30.14 -3.94 4.79
CA ALA A 162 -30.59 -3.12 3.65
C ALA A 162 -30.15 -3.70 2.30
N ASP A 163 -29.04 -4.43 2.28
CA ASP A 163 -28.53 -5.17 1.12
C ASP A 163 -29.10 -6.61 1.04
N GLY A 164 -30.10 -6.95 1.87
CA GLY A 164 -30.73 -8.28 1.90
C GLY A 164 -29.93 -9.35 2.66
N VAL A 165 -28.83 -9.00 3.32
CA VAL A 165 -27.96 -9.93 4.05
C VAL A 165 -28.25 -9.88 5.56
N THR A 166 -28.70 -10.99 6.12
CA THR A 166 -28.88 -11.11 7.58
C THR A 166 -27.59 -11.62 8.21
N LEU A 167 -26.94 -10.77 9.01
CA LEU A 167 -25.74 -11.15 9.77
C LEU A 167 -26.11 -11.85 11.09
N PRO A 168 -25.38 -12.89 11.50
CA PRO A 168 -25.58 -13.50 12.82
C PRO A 168 -25.19 -12.52 13.94
N ALA A 169 -25.68 -12.80 15.15
CA ALA A 169 -25.30 -12.02 16.34
C ALA A 169 -23.78 -12.09 16.61
N VAL A 170 -23.19 -13.28 16.40
CA VAL A 170 -21.76 -13.53 16.53
C VAL A 170 -21.33 -14.43 15.37
N VAL A 171 -20.29 -14.03 14.65
CA VAL A 171 -19.55 -14.90 13.73
C VAL A 171 -18.43 -15.57 14.53
N PRO A 172 -18.38 -16.90 14.59
CA PRO A 172 -17.36 -17.62 15.35
C PRO A 172 -15.96 -17.41 14.75
N ALA A 173 -14.94 -17.79 15.49
CA ALA A 173 -13.59 -17.85 14.93
C ALA A 173 -13.50 -18.92 13.84
N GLY A 174 -12.68 -18.68 12.81
CA GLY A 174 -12.46 -19.62 11.72
C GLY A 174 -12.16 -18.93 10.40
N PRO A 175 -12.01 -19.70 9.30
CA PRO A 175 -11.69 -19.18 7.97
C PRO A 175 -12.71 -18.16 7.45
N GLU A 176 -13.99 -18.32 7.81
CA GLU A 176 -15.07 -17.42 7.39
C GLU A 176 -15.18 -16.13 8.23
N ASN A 177 -14.36 -15.97 9.27
CA ASN A 177 -14.40 -14.78 10.09
C ASN A 177 -13.75 -13.59 9.35
N PRO A 178 -14.47 -12.48 9.11
CA PRO A 178 -13.93 -11.34 8.37
C PRO A 178 -12.82 -10.60 9.11
N MET A 179 -12.59 -10.90 10.40
CA MET A 179 -11.47 -10.39 11.18
C MET A 179 -10.18 -11.21 11.02
N GLY A 180 -10.23 -12.34 10.30
CA GLY A 180 -9.12 -13.27 10.19
C GLY A 180 -8.78 -13.98 11.51
N LEU A 181 -7.54 -14.48 11.62
CA LEU A 181 -7.11 -15.31 12.75
C LEU A 181 -6.49 -14.52 13.91
N PHE A 182 -6.19 -13.24 13.71
CA PHE A 182 -5.53 -12.41 14.71
C PHE A 182 -6.13 -11.01 14.74
N ALA A 183 -6.33 -10.47 15.94
CA ALA A 183 -6.76 -9.10 16.14
C ALA A 183 -6.04 -8.45 17.33
N MET A 184 -5.75 -7.16 17.22
CA MET A 184 -5.20 -6.31 18.27
C MET A 184 -6.17 -5.15 18.49
N ARG A 185 -6.71 -5.05 19.70
CA ARG A 185 -7.65 -3.99 20.08
C ARG A 185 -6.88 -2.74 20.48
N LEU A 186 -7.37 -1.58 20.05
CA LEU A 186 -6.82 -0.28 20.45
C LEU A 186 -7.48 0.19 21.75
N ALA A 187 -6.78 0.98 22.56
CA ALA A 187 -7.30 1.46 23.84
C ALA A 187 -8.33 2.59 23.67
N ALA A 188 -8.21 3.39 22.63
CA ALA A 188 -9.08 4.53 22.35
C ALA A 188 -10.45 4.09 21.79
N GLY A 189 -11.43 5.01 21.82
CA GLY A 189 -12.77 4.78 21.27
C GLY A 189 -13.52 3.64 21.95
N GLY A 190 -13.36 3.47 23.27
CA GLY A 190 -14.00 2.37 24.02
C GLY A 190 -13.54 0.96 23.61
N GLY A 191 -12.46 0.86 22.84
CA GLY A 191 -11.98 -0.40 22.29
C GLY A 191 -12.68 -0.85 21.00
N GLU A 192 -13.44 0.02 20.33
CA GLU A 192 -14.16 -0.32 19.10
C GLU A 192 -13.25 -0.54 17.89
N TYR A 193 -12.05 0.05 17.89
CA TYR A 193 -11.11 -0.05 16.77
C TYR A 193 -10.10 -1.18 16.98
N LEU A 194 -9.86 -1.95 15.90
CA LEU A 194 -8.90 -3.04 15.88
C LEU A 194 -7.96 -2.94 14.69
N ILE A 195 -6.75 -3.46 14.88
CA ILE A 195 -5.84 -3.89 13.82
C ILE A 195 -6.02 -5.40 13.69
N HIS A 196 -6.47 -5.91 12.56
CA HIS A 196 -6.85 -7.32 12.42
C HIS A 196 -6.57 -7.88 11.01
N GLY A 197 -6.73 -9.19 10.86
CA GLY A 197 -6.58 -9.88 9.58
C GLY A 197 -7.77 -9.71 8.63
N THR A 198 -7.79 -10.49 7.59
CA THR A 198 -8.92 -10.57 6.65
C THR A 198 -8.99 -11.99 6.11
N ASN A 199 -10.20 -12.47 5.83
CA ASN A 199 -10.41 -13.69 5.03
C ASN A 199 -10.59 -13.40 3.53
N ALA A 200 -10.68 -12.12 3.15
CA ALA A 200 -10.76 -11.69 1.75
C ALA A 200 -9.37 -11.62 1.11
N ASN A 201 -9.32 -11.98 -0.18
CA ASN A 201 -8.11 -11.90 -1.01
C ASN A 201 -7.89 -10.50 -1.64
N PHE A 202 -8.68 -9.51 -1.22
CA PHE A 202 -8.61 -8.12 -1.70
C PHE A 202 -8.91 -7.13 -0.57
N GLY A 203 -8.74 -5.83 -0.84
CA GLY A 203 -9.09 -4.75 0.09
C GLY A 203 -7.93 -4.19 0.91
N ILE A 204 -6.72 -4.73 0.74
CA ILE A 204 -5.50 -4.16 1.30
C ILE A 204 -4.95 -3.11 0.35
N GLY A 205 -4.55 -1.95 0.87
CA GLY A 205 -4.33 -0.76 0.06
C GLY A 205 -5.62 -0.17 -0.48
N MET A 206 -6.74 -0.34 0.22
CA MET A 206 -8.05 0.20 -0.15
C MET A 206 -8.85 0.68 1.08
N ARG A 207 -9.93 1.43 0.83
CA ARG A 207 -10.87 1.91 1.85
C ARG A 207 -12.14 1.05 1.85
N VAL A 208 -12.08 -0.09 2.54
CA VAL A 208 -13.15 -1.09 2.51
C VAL A 208 -13.72 -1.44 3.88
N SER A 209 -13.08 -1.05 4.98
CA SER A 209 -13.49 -1.52 6.32
C SER A 209 -14.62 -0.67 6.93
N SER A 210 -15.20 -1.14 8.03
CA SER A 210 -16.11 -0.33 8.86
C SER A 210 -15.38 0.49 9.93
N GLY A 211 -14.13 0.91 9.65
CA GLY A 211 -13.33 1.81 10.51
C GLY A 211 -12.09 1.15 11.14
N CYS A 212 -12.03 -0.18 11.17
CA CYS A 212 -10.85 -0.94 11.62
C CYS A 212 -9.71 -0.95 10.58
N ILE A 213 -8.52 -1.34 11.01
CA ILE A 213 -7.32 -1.48 10.15
C ILE A 213 -7.16 -2.97 9.81
N ARG A 214 -7.07 -3.28 8.51
CA ARG A 214 -6.96 -4.65 7.98
C ARG A 214 -5.55 -4.90 7.46
N LEU A 215 -5.01 -6.08 7.72
CA LEU A 215 -3.76 -6.59 7.16
C LEU A 215 -4.02 -7.95 6.50
N ARG A 216 -3.15 -8.35 5.56
CA ARG A 216 -3.18 -9.71 4.98
C ARG A 216 -2.92 -10.76 6.07
N PRO A 217 -3.37 -12.02 5.91
CA PRO A 217 -3.22 -13.07 6.93
C PRO A 217 -1.80 -13.24 7.50
N GLY A 218 -0.78 -13.34 6.63
CA GLY A 218 0.62 -13.47 7.08
C GLY A 218 1.14 -12.20 7.77
N ASP A 219 0.73 -11.03 7.27
CA ASP A 219 1.15 -9.73 7.80
C ASP A 219 0.60 -9.51 9.22
N ILE A 220 -0.70 -9.79 9.45
CA ILE A 220 -1.29 -9.66 10.79
C ILE A 220 -0.69 -10.68 11.75
N GLU A 221 -0.37 -11.89 11.31
CA GLU A 221 0.24 -12.91 12.16
C GLU A 221 1.63 -12.48 12.63
N ALA A 222 2.46 -12.00 11.71
CA ALA A 222 3.80 -11.49 12.02
C ALA A 222 3.75 -10.28 12.97
N LEU A 223 2.86 -9.32 12.70
CA LEU A 223 2.65 -8.16 13.57
C LEU A 223 2.13 -8.58 14.94
N PHE A 224 1.13 -9.47 15.00
CA PHE A 224 0.57 -9.97 16.24
C PHE A 224 1.61 -10.68 17.09
N LYS A 225 2.49 -11.50 16.50
CA LYS A 225 3.54 -12.20 17.26
C LYS A 225 4.60 -11.24 17.81
N SER A 226 4.91 -10.16 17.09
CA SER A 226 6.01 -9.25 17.41
C SER A 226 5.64 -8.06 18.31
N VAL A 227 4.36 -7.62 18.30
CA VAL A 227 3.90 -6.43 19.03
C VAL A 227 3.45 -6.78 20.46
N PRO A 228 4.07 -6.23 21.52
CA PRO A 228 3.59 -6.40 22.89
C PRO A 228 2.27 -5.65 23.15
N LYS A 229 1.49 -6.11 24.14
CA LYS A 229 0.40 -5.30 24.71
C LYS A 229 1.00 -4.02 25.32
N GLY A 230 0.28 -2.91 25.19
CA GLY A 230 0.70 -1.58 25.63
C GLY A 230 1.54 -0.83 24.61
N THR A 231 1.91 -1.44 23.48
CA THR A 231 2.66 -0.77 22.40
C THR A 231 1.90 0.47 21.92
N ARG A 232 2.60 1.59 21.84
CA ARG A 232 2.08 2.87 21.34
C ARG A 232 1.61 2.71 19.89
N VAL A 233 0.48 3.33 19.57
CA VAL A 233 -0.09 3.42 18.22
C VAL A 233 -0.41 4.87 17.91
N GLN A 234 0.12 5.41 16.82
CA GLN A 234 -0.23 6.75 16.33
C GLN A 234 -0.79 6.64 14.92
N ILE A 235 -2.00 7.15 14.72
CA ILE A 235 -2.69 7.19 13.44
C ILE A 235 -2.71 8.63 12.94
N ILE A 236 -2.04 8.87 11.82
CA ILE A 236 -1.91 10.16 11.13
C ILE A 236 -2.56 10.10 9.75
N ASN A 237 -2.70 11.26 9.11
CA ASN A 237 -3.21 11.37 7.74
C ASN A 237 -2.40 12.42 6.99
N GLU A 238 -1.25 12.01 6.47
CA GLU A 238 -0.26 12.87 5.81
C GLU A 238 -0.04 12.43 4.36
N PRO A 239 -0.72 13.05 3.38
CA PRO A 239 -0.53 12.71 1.96
C PRO A 239 0.79 13.23 1.40
N VAL A 240 1.46 14.17 2.07
CA VAL A 240 2.76 14.71 1.66
C VAL A 240 3.77 14.50 2.77
N LYS A 241 4.86 13.82 2.44
CA LYS A 241 6.06 13.71 3.25
C LYS A 241 7.19 14.40 2.51
N TYR A 242 8.13 14.98 3.23
CA TYR A 242 9.34 15.58 2.65
C TYR A 242 10.50 15.45 3.62
N SER A 243 11.72 15.49 3.12
CA SER A 243 12.93 15.35 3.93
C SER A 243 14.10 16.10 3.32
N VAL A 244 15.02 16.52 4.19
CA VAL A 244 16.38 16.92 3.83
C VAL A 244 17.30 15.83 4.38
N GLU A 245 17.91 15.07 3.48
CA GLU A 245 18.75 13.92 3.83
C GLU A 245 20.18 14.37 4.24
N PRO A 246 20.97 13.50 4.91
CA PRO A 246 22.28 13.88 5.44
C PRO A 246 23.30 14.35 4.41
N ASP A 247 23.13 13.96 3.15
CA ASP A 247 23.96 14.40 2.02
C ASP A 247 23.50 15.74 1.41
N GLY A 248 22.48 16.37 2.00
CA GLY A 248 21.89 17.63 1.54
C GLY A 248 20.78 17.45 0.49
N LYS A 249 20.53 16.22 0.03
CA LYS A 249 19.45 15.97 -0.94
C LYS A 249 18.09 16.20 -0.33
N ARG A 250 17.17 16.69 -1.14
CA ARG A 250 15.81 17.02 -0.74
C ARG A 250 14.83 16.12 -1.47
N TYR A 251 13.88 15.55 -0.74
CA TYR A 251 12.87 14.67 -1.31
C TYR A 251 11.48 15.11 -0.91
N VAL A 252 10.51 14.88 -1.80
CA VAL A 252 9.08 14.92 -1.50
C VAL A 252 8.43 13.60 -1.95
N GLU A 253 7.52 13.06 -1.15
CA GLU A 253 6.67 11.92 -1.51
C GLU A 253 5.22 12.35 -1.36
N VAL A 254 4.46 12.22 -2.45
CA VAL A 254 3.09 12.71 -2.54
C VAL A 254 2.16 11.56 -2.92
N HIS A 255 1.18 11.30 -2.07
CA HIS A 255 0.06 10.39 -2.27
C HIS A 255 -1.24 11.15 -2.55
N GLN A 256 -2.24 10.45 -3.06
CA GLN A 256 -3.58 10.99 -3.18
C GLN A 256 -4.19 11.18 -1.77
N PRO A 257 -4.83 12.33 -1.49
CA PRO A 257 -5.56 12.53 -0.24
C PRO A 257 -6.81 11.63 -0.16
N LEU A 258 -7.24 11.30 1.05
CA LEU A 258 -8.47 10.53 1.26
C LEU A 258 -9.72 11.36 0.92
N SER A 259 -10.59 10.81 0.05
CA SER A 259 -11.93 11.34 -0.21
C SER A 259 -12.75 11.53 1.07
N ARG A 260 -13.51 12.62 1.14
CA ARG A 260 -14.42 13.00 2.22
C ARG A 260 -15.89 12.83 1.82
N VAL A 261 -16.18 12.80 0.52
CA VAL A 261 -17.50 12.51 -0.06
C VAL A 261 -17.34 11.64 -1.32
N ASP A 262 -18.45 11.04 -1.79
CA ASP A 262 -18.43 10.14 -2.97
C ASP A 262 -18.03 10.87 -4.27
N SER A 263 -18.27 12.18 -4.36
CA SER A 263 -17.96 13.00 -5.54
C SER A 263 -16.51 13.52 -5.58
N ASP A 264 -15.71 13.22 -4.56
CA ASP A 264 -14.32 13.65 -4.51
C ASP A 264 -13.48 12.79 -5.46
N ASP A 265 -12.67 13.45 -6.30
CA ASP A 265 -11.61 12.82 -7.08
C ASP A 265 -10.24 13.00 -6.39
N PRO A 266 -9.68 11.94 -5.78
CA PRO A 266 -8.38 12.00 -5.10
C PRO A 266 -7.22 12.46 -5.99
N GLN A 267 -7.32 12.41 -7.32
CA GLN A 267 -6.27 12.90 -8.22
C GLN A 267 -6.28 14.43 -8.32
N THR A 268 -7.44 15.07 -8.21
CA THR A 268 -7.60 16.52 -8.42
C THR A 268 -7.92 17.30 -7.14
N MET A 269 -8.32 16.61 -6.06
CA MET A 269 -8.55 17.22 -4.75
C MET A 269 -7.37 18.10 -4.30
N PRO A 270 -7.62 19.26 -3.69
CA PRO A 270 -6.55 20.11 -3.17
C PRO A 270 -5.82 19.43 -2.01
N ILE A 271 -4.50 19.53 -2.00
CA ILE A 271 -3.64 19.09 -0.90
C ILE A 271 -3.32 20.32 -0.03
N ALA A 272 -3.55 20.20 1.28
CA ALA A 272 -3.23 21.27 2.22
C ALA A 272 -1.71 21.42 2.35
N ILE A 273 -1.18 22.61 2.08
CA ILE A 273 0.23 22.94 2.26
C ILE A 273 0.43 23.49 3.67
N SER A 274 1.11 22.73 4.53
CA SER A 274 1.44 23.19 5.88
C SER A 274 2.47 24.31 5.85
N SER A 275 2.55 25.11 6.91
CA SER A 275 3.58 26.17 7.01
C SER A 275 5.00 25.61 6.97
N SER A 276 5.23 24.38 7.43
CA SER A 276 6.53 23.72 7.36
C SER A 276 6.87 23.24 5.95
N LEU A 277 5.90 22.65 5.23
CA LEU A 277 6.06 22.31 3.81
C LEU A 277 6.28 23.58 2.97
N GLN A 278 5.55 24.67 3.24
CA GLN A 278 5.75 25.93 2.53
C GLN A 278 7.16 26.48 2.72
N LYS A 279 7.72 26.39 3.95
CA LYS A 279 9.11 26.77 4.21
C LYS A 279 10.09 25.88 3.46
N PHE A 280 9.84 24.57 3.40
CA PHE A 280 10.67 23.65 2.63
C PHE A 280 10.63 23.98 1.12
N ILE A 281 9.47 24.29 0.56
CA ILE A 281 9.29 24.68 -0.84
C ILE A 281 10.00 26.02 -1.14
N ASN A 282 9.91 26.99 -0.22
CA ASN A 282 10.48 28.33 -0.41
C ASN A 282 12.00 28.39 -0.13
N ASP A 283 12.62 27.30 0.31
CA ASP A 283 14.05 27.22 0.53
C ASP A 283 14.78 27.23 -0.83
N GLY A 284 15.83 28.06 -0.96
CA GLY A 284 16.57 28.24 -2.22
C GLY A 284 17.30 26.99 -2.72
N GLN A 285 17.40 25.93 -1.93
CA GLN A 285 17.93 24.63 -2.36
C GLN A 285 16.84 23.64 -2.82
N THR A 286 15.57 24.01 -2.68
CA THR A 286 14.43 23.20 -3.14
C THR A 286 13.93 23.72 -4.48
N ASP A 287 13.82 22.83 -5.47
CA ASP A 287 13.17 23.12 -6.74
C ASP A 287 11.64 23.10 -6.58
N ALA A 288 11.07 24.29 -6.41
CA ALA A 288 9.63 24.47 -6.21
C ALA A 288 8.79 23.98 -7.41
N GLN A 289 9.35 24.01 -8.63
CA GLN A 289 8.65 23.51 -9.81
C GLN A 289 8.52 21.99 -9.74
N VAL A 290 9.60 21.27 -9.43
CA VAL A 290 9.57 19.82 -9.30
C VAL A 290 8.67 19.38 -8.14
N VAL A 291 8.64 20.14 -7.03
CA VAL A 291 7.66 19.87 -5.95
C VAL A 291 6.22 20.01 -6.48
N GLN A 292 5.92 21.06 -7.24
CA GLN A 292 4.59 21.25 -7.80
C GLN A 292 4.20 20.14 -8.78
N GLU A 293 5.14 19.68 -9.61
CA GLU A 293 4.95 18.53 -10.50
C GLU A 293 4.67 17.25 -9.70
N ALA A 294 5.39 17.01 -8.60
CA ALA A 294 5.13 15.89 -7.71
C ALA A 294 3.74 15.98 -7.04
N ILE A 295 3.30 17.17 -6.64
CA ILE A 295 1.97 17.43 -6.07
C ILE A 295 0.85 17.13 -7.08
N VAL A 296 1.07 17.46 -8.36
CA VAL A 296 0.14 17.16 -9.45
C VAL A 296 0.15 15.66 -9.77
N ARG A 297 1.34 15.05 -9.82
CA ARG A 297 1.53 13.65 -10.24
C ARG A 297 1.06 12.63 -9.19
N ARG A 298 1.29 12.88 -7.89
CA ARG A 298 0.89 12.01 -6.77
C ARG A 298 1.31 10.55 -6.96
N ALA A 299 2.59 10.34 -7.29
CA ALA A 299 3.11 9.02 -7.65
C ALA A 299 3.24 8.04 -6.47
N GLY A 300 3.07 8.50 -5.23
CA GLY A 300 3.29 7.69 -4.03
C GLY A 300 4.73 7.22 -3.84
N MET A 301 5.69 7.91 -4.48
CA MET A 301 7.12 7.62 -4.45
C MET A 301 7.92 8.89 -4.14
N PRO A 302 9.06 8.78 -3.42
CA PRO A 302 9.97 9.90 -3.24
C PRO A 302 10.51 10.42 -4.57
N VAL A 303 10.43 11.73 -4.75
CA VAL A 303 10.98 12.49 -5.88
C VAL A 303 12.04 13.42 -5.34
N ILE A 304 13.22 13.42 -5.96
CA ILE A 304 14.28 14.37 -5.62
C ILE A 304 13.88 15.77 -6.10
N VAL A 305 14.04 16.75 -5.21
CA VAL A 305 13.66 18.15 -5.42
C VAL A 305 14.79 19.09 -5.05
N THR A 306 16.03 18.60 -5.00
CA THR A 306 17.21 19.46 -4.86
C THR A 306 17.40 20.26 -6.15
N VAL A 307 17.65 21.57 -6.06
CA VAL A 307 17.96 22.40 -7.23
C VAL A 307 19.15 21.83 -8.00
N GLY A 308 18.96 21.62 -9.32
CA GLY A 308 20.01 21.12 -10.21
C GLY A 308 20.21 19.60 -10.21
N GLU A 309 19.47 18.85 -9.39
CA GLU A 309 19.40 17.39 -9.50
C GLU A 309 18.16 17.00 -10.30
N THR A 310 18.31 16.05 -11.22
CA THR A 310 17.20 15.44 -11.93
C THR A 310 16.87 14.10 -11.29
N ALA A 311 15.58 13.79 -11.16
CA ALA A 311 15.15 12.45 -10.82
C ALA A 311 15.70 11.46 -11.86
N PRO A 312 16.13 10.25 -11.45
CA PRO A 312 16.38 9.18 -12.41
C PRO A 312 15.15 9.04 -13.31
N ALA A 313 15.37 8.90 -14.63
CA ALA A 313 14.26 8.73 -15.58
C ALA A 313 13.33 7.63 -15.07
N GLN A 314 12.12 8.03 -14.67
CA GLN A 314 11.08 7.06 -14.31
C GLN A 314 10.86 6.18 -15.54
N ALA A 315 10.69 4.88 -15.34
CA ALA A 315 10.31 3.99 -16.44
C ALA A 315 9.12 4.63 -17.15
N PRO A 316 9.13 4.71 -18.50
CA PRO A 316 8.01 5.27 -19.22
C PRO A 316 6.73 4.56 -18.74
N ALA A 317 5.61 5.30 -18.75
CA ALA A 317 4.29 4.70 -18.56
C ALA A 317 4.19 3.39 -19.36
N ALA A 318 3.35 2.45 -18.93
CA ALA A 318 3.10 1.22 -19.65
C ALA A 318 2.53 1.52 -21.06
N VAL A 319 3.39 1.91 -22.00
CA VAL A 319 3.07 2.17 -23.40
C VAL A 319 3.38 0.87 -24.12
N ALA A 320 2.34 0.27 -24.69
CA ALA A 320 2.48 -0.90 -25.54
C ALA A 320 3.49 -0.61 -26.67
N PRO A 321 4.30 -1.61 -27.10
CA PRO A 321 4.99 -1.48 -28.37
C PRO A 321 3.94 -1.29 -29.47
N GLN A 322 4.03 -0.19 -30.21
CA GLN A 322 3.20 0.06 -31.39
C GLN A 322 3.54 -0.98 -32.46
N GLY A 323 2.78 -2.07 -32.49
CA GLY A 323 2.72 -2.99 -33.61
C GLY A 323 1.62 -2.53 -34.56
N GLU A 324 1.99 -2.15 -35.78
CA GLU A 324 1.07 -1.86 -36.87
C GLU A 324 0.16 -3.06 -37.13
N GLN A 325 -1.15 -2.88 -36.92
CA GLN A 325 -2.15 -3.66 -37.64
C GLN A 325 -3.37 -2.78 -37.91
N GLN A 326 -3.47 -2.36 -39.17
CA GLN A 326 -4.65 -1.76 -39.76
C GLN A 326 -5.84 -2.73 -39.64
N ALA A 327 -6.92 -2.28 -38.99
CA ALA A 327 -8.26 -2.79 -39.24
C ALA A 327 -9.23 -1.59 -39.24
N GLN A 328 -10.08 -1.57 -40.26
CA GLN A 328 -11.04 -0.51 -40.60
C GLN A 328 -12.15 -0.34 -39.54
N PRO A 329 -12.82 0.83 -39.49
CA PRO A 329 -13.70 1.20 -38.38
C PRO A 329 -15.06 0.50 -38.50
N GLN A 330 -15.44 -0.22 -37.46
CA GLN A 330 -16.85 -0.50 -37.18
C GLN A 330 -17.36 0.55 -36.20
N THR A 331 -18.42 1.24 -36.62
CA THR A 331 -19.20 2.18 -35.83
C THR A 331 -19.93 1.43 -34.71
N GLU A 332 -19.51 1.63 -33.46
CA GLU A 332 -20.33 1.36 -32.28
C GLU A 332 -20.58 2.68 -31.53
N GLU A 333 -21.84 2.91 -31.20
CA GLU A 333 -22.33 4.01 -30.36
C GLU A 333 -21.66 4.00 -28.97
N PRO A 334 -21.55 5.14 -28.29
CA PRO A 334 -20.88 5.22 -26.99
C PRO A 334 -21.69 4.48 -25.92
N SER A 335 -21.30 3.24 -25.66
CA SER A 335 -21.65 2.52 -24.44
C SER A 335 -21.13 3.31 -23.24
N ALA A 336 -22.03 3.66 -22.32
CA ALA A 336 -21.69 4.26 -21.04
C ALA A 336 -20.52 3.51 -20.37
N GLU A 337 -19.57 4.28 -19.84
CA GLU A 337 -18.50 3.77 -18.97
C GLU A 337 -19.11 2.83 -17.92
N PRO A 338 -18.67 1.56 -17.82
CA PRO A 338 -19.17 0.68 -16.78
C PRO A 338 -18.72 1.26 -15.44
N ALA A 339 -19.69 1.72 -14.64
CA ALA A 339 -19.44 2.15 -13.28
C ALA A 339 -18.72 1.04 -12.52
N ILE A 340 -17.55 1.35 -11.96
CA ILE A 340 -16.83 0.43 -11.08
C ILE A 340 -17.81 0.06 -9.94
N PRO A 341 -18.18 -1.22 -9.76
CA PRO A 341 -19.12 -1.59 -8.71
C PRO A 341 -18.56 -1.15 -7.35
N LYS A 342 -19.41 -0.57 -6.49
CA LYS A 342 -19.01 -0.20 -5.13
C LYS A 342 -18.45 -1.45 -4.44
N LEU A 343 -17.13 -1.47 -4.20
CA LEU A 343 -16.44 -2.59 -3.58
C LEU A 343 -16.77 -2.60 -2.09
N VAL A 344 -17.78 -3.38 -1.73
CA VAL A 344 -18.19 -3.61 -0.34
C VAL A 344 -17.39 -4.79 0.21
N GLN A 345 -17.20 -4.83 1.53
CA GLN A 345 -16.68 -6.02 2.21
C GLN A 345 -17.49 -7.25 1.78
N PRO A 346 -16.83 -8.32 1.30
CA PRO A 346 -17.54 -9.56 1.10
C PRO A 346 -18.09 -9.99 2.46
N GLY A 347 -19.38 -10.31 2.49
CA GLY A 347 -19.98 -10.93 3.67
C GLY A 347 -19.34 -12.30 3.94
N PRO A 348 -19.55 -12.89 5.13
CA PRO A 348 -19.21 -14.29 5.37
C PRO A 348 -19.80 -15.17 4.25
N VAL A 349 -19.00 -16.09 3.70
CA VAL A 349 -19.46 -17.02 2.66
C VAL A 349 -20.19 -18.15 3.36
N TYR A 350 -21.51 -18.16 3.28
CA TYR A 350 -22.28 -19.33 3.68
C TYR A 350 -22.56 -20.17 2.44
N SER A 351 -22.16 -21.45 2.45
CA SER A 351 -22.87 -22.43 1.64
C SER A 351 -24.31 -22.44 2.12
N ALA A 352 -25.27 -22.21 1.22
CA ALA A 352 -26.67 -22.43 1.55
C ALA A 352 -26.80 -23.87 2.09
N ALA A 353 -27.13 -24.01 3.37
CA ALA A 353 -27.58 -25.30 3.89
C ALA A 353 -29.01 -25.47 3.37
N ASN A 354 -29.14 -26.33 2.36
CA ASN A 354 -30.34 -26.90 1.71
C ASN A 354 -31.68 -26.19 1.87
#